data_AF-A0A9J6FQS4-F1
#
_entry.id   AF-A0A9J6FQS4-F1
#
_cell.length_a   1.000
_cell.length_b   1.000
_cell.length_c   1.000
_cell.angle_alpha   90.00
_cell.angle_beta   90.00
_cell.angle_gamma   90.00
#
_symmetry.space_group_name_H-M   'P 1'
#
loop_
_entity.id
_entity.type
_entity.pdbx_description
1 polymer ?
#
loop_
_entity_poly.entity_id
_entity_poly.type
_entity_poly.pdbx_seq_one_letter_code
_entity_poly.pdbx_strand_id
1 'polypeptide(L)'
;MMLALGRVFGKWRHLAEEERLTDFTLAILNAANVSGSMSAAQLVRFFAEMSQKYGLPAVVSFRATQSPDTVTLSRNTDCLQMLNAQDLVSGAVRIFNSVLNSTLKVTDVIDIDKKVRGLKGDKRDVRAKGRGIRVVPFSGVHRINWTSTLNDFVFPNLPNVVKLSQSDADRLDELIQLLADASNQPASVAYSIICTAVSSIEAMMSAQLFNDTQGDQIPCQPLELCEIDNLDKARLTQTPVGDKRITDMFSRILDEISFGVNHSRWLFDQSDLMWSLRQLKRVELLLPEDIALASVPRPTLTQSFSVNFLALRSHSFTLKKIRLQQNLPEMSDLSKHDVSRRGRTIYIPTEVYKLLKAEEARDTVLNLAAIGVGLASELWSFLFEQVVSEEALQKLAEIYSCFEKEYRVDSSDEHASRKTFHVALGLATVQRVGERRNWLQRYDFNTTTLSRAQLFLLSWVYNQCRTNPSGIYGYSVNGALMNSPFFKDAFSCSSAVGTPPPCFKAF
;
A
#
# COMPACT_ATOMS: atom_id res chain seq x y z
N MET A 1 37.70 5.85 -30.23
CA MET A 1 36.68 6.87 -29.96
C MET A 1 35.52 6.38 -29.06
N MET A 2 35.12 5.09 -29.10
CA MET A 2 34.05 4.56 -28.22
C MET A 2 34.43 4.43 -26.71
N LEU A 3 35.71 4.29 -26.36
CA LEU A 3 36.17 4.22 -24.95
C LEU A 3 36.16 5.58 -24.21
N ALA A 4 36.11 6.69 -24.95
CA ALA A 4 36.06 8.03 -24.37
C ALA A 4 34.63 8.41 -23.94
N LEU A 5 33.61 7.98 -24.67
CA LEU A 5 32.21 8.24 -24.33
C LEU A 5 31.77 7.47 -23.08
N GLY A 6 32.19 6.22 -22.90
CA GLY A 6 31.88 5.45 -21.67
C GLY A 6 32.46 6.05 -20.38
N ARG A 7 33.66 6.64 -20.44
CA ARG A 7 34.25 7.39 -19.32
C ARG A 7 33.58 8.73 -19.07
N VAL A 8 33.11 9.40 -20.13
CA VAL A 8 32.36 10.64 -20.04
C VAL A 8 30.99 10.37 -19.39
N PHE A 9 30.20 9.40 -19.86
CA PHE A 9 28.92 9.02 -19.25
C PHE A 9 29.07 8.53 -17.80
N GLY A 10 30.11 7.75 -17.48
CA GLY A 10 30.41 7.35 -16.11
C GLY A 10 30.73 8.55 -15.20
N LYS A 11 31.45 9.56 -15.71
CA LYS A 11 31.76 10.79 -14.97
C LYS A 11 30.54 11.70 -14.78
N TRP A 12 29.68 11.83 -15.80
CA TRP A 12 28.41 12.58 -15.68
C TRP A 12 27.44 11.91 -14.72
N ARG A 13 27.35 10.57 -14.73
CA ARG A 13 26.54 9.81 -13.77
C ARG A 13 27.08 9.98 -12.35
N HIS A 14 28.39 9.92 -12.15
CA HIS A 14 29.03 10.14 -10.86
C HIS A 14 28.83 11.57 -10.33
N LEU A 15 28.95 12.59 -11.19
CA LEU A 15 28.72 13.99 -10.80
C LEU A 15 27.24 14.23 -10.46
N ALA A 16 26.31 13.65 -11.22
CA ALA A 16 24.88 13.73 -10.92
C ALA A 16 24.51 12.97 -9.62
N GLU A 17 25.16 11.85 -9.33
CA GLU A 17 25.00 11.10 -8.08
C GLU A 17 25.59 11.87 -6.89
N GLU A 18 26.74 12.54 -7.06
CA GLU A 18 27.36 13.40 -6.05
C GLU A 18 26.53 14.66 -5.75
N GLU A 19 26.03 15.36 -6.77
CA GLU A 19 25.13 16.51 -6.61
C GLU A 19 23.83 16.10 -5.92
N ARG A 20 23.21 14.98 -6.33
CA ARG A 20 22.01 14.46 -5.67
C ARG A 20 22.27 14.10 -4.21
N LEU A 21 23.39 13.44 -3.90
CA LEU A 21 23.75 13.09 -2.54
C LEU A 21 23.99 14.34 -1.68
N THR A 22 24.65 15.34 -2.25
CA THR A 22 24.91 16.65 -1.64
C THR A 22 23.60 17.37 -1.31
N ASP A 23 22.69 17.46 -2.29
CA ASP A 23 21.38 18.09 -2.13
C ASP A 23 20.50 17.36 -1.11
N PHE A 24 20.49 16.03 -1.14
CA PHE A 24 19.70 15.22 -0.21
C PHE A 24 20.26 15.29 1.23
N THR A 25 21.59 15.32 1.38
CA THR A 25 22.25 15.54 2.67
C THR A 25 21.88 16.90 3.26
N LEU A 26 21.93 17.97 2.45
CA LEU A 26 21.49 19.31 2.86
C LEU A 26 20.01 19.32 3.27
N ALA A 27 19.15 18.66 2.49
CA ALA A 27 17.72 18.58 2.80
C ALA A 27 17.46 17.87 4.14
N ILE A 28 18.15 16.75 4.42
CA ILE A 28 18.04 16.03 5.70
C ILE A 28 18.56 16.89 6.86
N LEU A 29 19.72 17.55 6.71
CA LEU A 29 20.28 18.45 7.72
C LEU A 29 19.28 19.53 8.14
N ASN A 30 18.66 20.18 7.15
CA ASN A 30 17.67 21.23 7.37
C ASN A 30 16.36 20.69 7.95
N ALA A 31 15.91 19.52 7.51
CA ALA A 31 14.65 18.92 7.96
C ALA A 31 14.73 18.39 9.40
N ALA A 32 15.85 17.78 9.77
CA ALA A 32 16.05 17.14 11.06
C ALA A 32 16.60 18.07 12.16
N ASN A 33 17.01 19.29 11.80
CA ASN A 33 17.59 20.29 12.70
C ASN A 33 18.65 19.71 13.67
N VAL A 34 19.58 18.95 13.10
CA VAL A 34 20.63 18.25 13.83
C VAL A 34 21.79 19.19 14.17
N SER A 35 22.46 18.95 15.29
CA SER A 35 23.70 19.60 15.69
C SER A 35 24.92 18.73 15.39
N GLY A 36 26.12 19.32 15.38
CA GLY A 36 27.37 18.57 15.19
C GLY A 36 27.62 17.47 16.23
N SER A 37 26.94 17.50 17.38
CA SER A 37 26.92 16.39 18.34
C SER A 37 25.50 15.99 18.68
N MET A 38 25.26 14.69 18.89
CA MET A 38 23.96 14.15 19.29
C MET A 38 24.13 13.11 20.38
N SER A 39 23.38 13.27 21.48
CA SER A 39 23.23 12.24 22.50
C SER A 39 22.52 10.99 21.94
N ALA A 40 22.61 9.87 22.66
CA ALA A 40 21.88 8.64 22.31
C ALA A 40 20.38 8.88 22.11
N ALA A 41 19.76 9.72 22.96
CA ALA A 41 18.34 10.07 22.84
C ALA A 41 18.05 10.86 21.56
N GLN A 42 18.92 11.81 21.20
CA GLN A 42 18.78 12.59 19.96
C GLN A 42 18.97 11.71 18.72
N LEU A 43 19.95 10.78 18.72
CA LEU A 43 20.15 9.82 17.63
C LEU A 43 18.93 8.92 17.43
N VAL A 44 18.40 8.35 18.51
CA VAL A 44 17.18 7.51 18.45
C VAL A 44 15.98 8.32 17.93
N ARG A 45 15.84 9.58 18.36
CA ARG A 45 14.81 10.49 17.85
C ARG A 45 14.98 10.74 16.35
N PHE A 46 16.19 11.05 15.90
CA PHE A 46 16.53 11.23 14.48
C PHE A 46 16.20 9.99 13.65
N PHE A 47 16.59 8.81 14.11
CA PHE A 47 16.29 7.55 13.42
C PHE A 47 14.80 7.25 13.33
N ALA A 48 14.04 7.48 14.41
CA ALA A 48 12.59 7.35 14.39
C ALA A 48 11.96 8.37 13.43
N GLU A 49 12.42 9.62 13.44
CA GLU A 49 11.93 10.67 12.56
C GLU A 49 12.20 10.34 11.08
N MET A 50 13.43 9.98 10.72
CA MET A 50 13.78 9.61 9.35
C MET A 50 12.96 8.42 8.86
N SER A 51 12.83 7.35 9.66
CA SER A 51 12.11 6.14 9.24
C SER A 51 10.60 6.27 9.25
N GLN A 52 9.99 6.99 10.21
CA GLN A 52 8.53 7.05 10.33
C GLN A 52 7.94 8.30 9.69
N LYS A 53 8.52 9.49 9.93
CA LYS A 53 8.01 10.74 9.37
C LYS A 53 8.38 10.93 7.92
N TYR A 54 9.62 10.57 7.56
CA TYR A 54 10.12 10.74 6.19
C TYR A 54 10.14 9.45 5.37
N GLY A 55 9.88 8.28 5.98
CA GLY A 55 9.90 6.99 5.29
C GLY A 55 11.27 6.61 4.73
N LEU A 56 12.36 7.13 5.30
CA LEU A 56 13.73 6.93 4.82
C LEU A 56 14.42 5.78 5.55
N PRO A 57 15.25 4.99 4.84
CA PRO A 57 16.10 3.99 5.49
C PRO A 57 17.17 4.69 6.33
N ALA A 58 17.14 4.47 7.64
CA ALA A 58 18.13 5.01 8.56
C ALA A 58 19.04 3.88 9.11
N VAL A 59 20.17 4.25 9.72
CA VAL A 59 21.12 3.30 10.35
C VAL A 59 20.41 2.35 11.31
N VAL A 60 19.47 2.88 12.09
CA VAL A 60 18.46 2.09 12.82
C VAL A 60 17.10 2.46 12.25
N SER A 61 16.41 1.50 11.66
CA SER A 61 15.09 1.72 11.06
C SER A 61 13.99 1.20 11.96
N PHE A 62 12.95 2.01 12.14
CA PHE A 62 11.68 1.61 12.74
C PHE A 62 10.76 1.17 11.60
N ARG A 63 10.22 -0.05 11.65
CA ARG A 63 9.25 -0.55 10.66
C ARG A 63 8.03 -1.12 11.34
N ALA A 64 6.84 -0.64 10.97
CA ALA A 64 5.60 -1.33 11.33
C ALA A 64 5.59 -2.71 10.66
N THR A 65 5.21 -3.75 11.40
CA THR A 65 5.02 -5.09 10.83
C THR A 65 3.60 -5.25 10.29
N GLN A 66 3.33 -6.35 9.59
CA GLN A 66 1.97 -6.71 9.19
C GLN A 66 1.03 -6.88 10.39
N SER A 67 1.59 -7.17 11.58
CA SER A 67 0.82 -7.13 12.82
C SER A 67 0.67 -5.66 13.28
N PRO A 68 -0.57 -5.15 13.42
CA PRO A 68 -0.83 -3.76 13.78
C PRO A 68 -0.26 -3.37 15.16
N ASP A 69 0.05 -4.37 16.00
CA ASP A 69 0.54 -4.20 17.36
C ASP A 69 2.06 -4.38 17.51
N THR A 70 2.82 -4.51 16.41
CA THR A 70 4.27 -4.73 16.50
C THR A 70 5.06 -3.82 15.56
N VAL A 71 6.04 -3.11 16.14
CA VAL A 71 7.08 -2.39 15.40
C VAL A 71 8.41 -3.12 15.56
N THR A 72 9.10 -3.32 14.44
CA THR A 72 10.42 -3.91 14.39
C THR A 72 11.47 -2.81 14.31
N LEU A 73 12.48 -2.91 15.17
CA LEU A 73 13.75 -2.20 15.01
C LEU A 73 14.71 -3.10 14.25
N SER A 74 15.26 -2.56 13.17
CA SER A 74 16.26 -3.25 12.37
C SER A 74 17.45 -2.35 12.11
N ARG A 75 18.63 -2.93 12.07
CA ARG A 75 19.85 -2.23 11.69
C ARG A 75 20.04 -2.25 10.18
N ASN A 76 20.48 -1.13 9.60
CA ASN A 76 21.00 -1.07 8.23
C ASN A 76 22.53 -0.99 8.28
N THR A 77 23.24 -1.98 7.70
CA THR A 77 24.70 -2.12 7.89
C THR A 77 25.56 -1.82 6.68
N ASP A 78 24.96 -1.66 5.50
CA ASP A 78 25.70 -1.70 4.22
C ASP A 78 25.60 -0.38 3.43
N CYS A 79 25.39 0.74 4.12
CA CYS A 79 25.16 2.06 3.52
C CYS A 79 26.27 2.57 2.59
N LEU A 80 27.55 2.41 2.94
CA LEU A 80 28.67 2.98 2.17
C LEU A 80 29.47 1.93 1.39
N GLN A 81 28.98 0.68 1.30
CA GLN A 81 29.70 -0.41 0.62
C GLN A 81 29.51 -0.43 -0.90
N MET A 82 28.41 0.10 -1.42
CA MET A 82 28.02 -0.09 -2.83
C MET A 82 28.50 1.02 -3.77
N LEU A 83 28.94 2.15 -3.22
CA LEU A 83 29.58 3.23 -3.96
C LEU A 83 31.10 3.12 -3.76
N ASN A 84 31.91 3.34 -4.80
CA ASN A 84 33.34 3.64 -4.60
C ASN A 84 33.42 5.00 -3.87
N ALA A 85 33.24 4.97 -2.55
CA ALA A 85 32.54 6.02 -1.80
C ALA A 85 33.40 7.23 -1.38
N GLN A 86 34.72 7.21 -1.56
CA GLN A 86 35.54 8.33 -1.09
C GLN A 86 35.23 9.63 -1.85
N ASP A 87 35.11 9.57 -3.17
CA ASP A 87 34.87 10.76 -3.99
C ASP A 87 33.41 11.22 -3.87
N LEU A 88 32.44 10.29 -3.89
CA LEU A 88 31.01 10.58 -3.74
C LEU A 88 30.63 11.17 -2.36
N VAL A 89 31.23 10.66 -1.28
CA VAL A 89 30.93 11.15 0.09
C VAL A 89 31.59 12.50 0.37
N SER A 90 32.59 12.90 -0.42
CA SER A 90 33.32 14.16 -0.23
C SER A 90 32.43 15.40 -0.32
N GLY A 91 31.52 15.45 -1.30
CA GLY A 91 30.54 16.52 -1.45
C GLY A 91 29.59 16.63 -0.26
N ALA A 92 29.10 15.49 0.24
CA ALA A 92 28.20 15.42 1.39
C ALA A 92 28.89 15.86 2.70
N VAL A 93 30.14 15.44 2.92
CA VAL A 93 30.95 15.87 4.08
C VAL A 93 31.24 17.36 4.00
N ARG A 94 31.52 17.90 2.81
CA ARG A 94 31.73 19.34 2.63
C ARG A 94 30.48 20.15 2.99
N ILE A 95 29.29 19.70 2.59
CA ILE A 95 28.03 20.33 3.00
C ILE A 95 27.82 20.23 4.50
N PHE A 96 28.03 19.05 5.09
CA PHE A 96 27.93 18.86 6.54
C PHE A 96 28.81 19.87 7.29
N ASN A 97 30.08 19.97 6.89
CA ASN A 97 31.04 20.90 7.46
C ASN A 97 30.61 22.36 7.28
N SER A 98 30.08 22.71 6.11
CA SER A 98 29.60 24.07 5.80
C SER A 98 28.40 24.46 6.68
N VAL A 99 27.40 23.58 6.80
CA VAL A 99 26.15 23.87 7.52
C VAL A 99 26.36 23.86 9.04
N LEU A 100 27.13 22.90 9.56
CA LEU A 100 27.33 22.72 11.00
C LEU A 100 28.68 23.26 11.50
N ASN A 101 29.38 24.05 10.67
CA ASN A 101 30.67 24.66 10.97
C ASN A 101 31.68 23.65 11.57
N SER A 102 31.82 22.49 10.93
CA SER A 102 32.66 21.38 11.36
C SER A 102 33.89 21.21 10.46
N THR A 103 34.91 20.49 10.93
CA THR A 103 36.15 20.23 10.17
C THR A 103 36.41 18.72 10.00
N LEU A 104 35.38 17.97 9.61
CA LEU A 104 35.50 16.52 9.37
C LEU A 104 36.20 16.21 8.06
N LYS A 105 37.01 15.15 8.07
CA LYS A 105 37.53 14.53 6.87
C LYS A 105 36.64 13.36 6.47
N VAL A 106 36.62 13.05 5.17
CA VAL A 106 35.92 11.87 4.64
C VAL A 106 36.41 10.58 5.31
N THR A 107 37.70 10.52 5.63
CA THR A 107 38.30 9.39 6.36
C THR A 107 37.64 9.15 7.72
N ASP A 108 37.25 10.20 8.43
CA ASP A 108 36.66 10.09 9.77
C ASP A 108 35.28 9.42 9.67
N VAL A 109 34.48 9.79 8.67
CA VAL A 109 33.17 9.18 8.39
C VAL A 109 33.31 7.72 7.96
N ILE A 110 34.31 7.41 7.13
CA ILE A 110 34.61 6.04 6.69
C ILE A 110 35.07 5.18 7.87
N ASP A 111 35.82 5.73 8.81
CA ASP A 111 36.26 5.00 9.98
C ASP A 111 35.11 4.69 10.93
N ILE A 112 34.11 5.58 11.05
CA ILE A 112 32.84 5.24 11.71
C ILE A 112 32.12 4.11 10.98
N ASP A 113 32.03 4.14 9.65
CA ASP A 113 31.40 3.05 8.88
C ASP A 113 32.10 1.70 9.11
N LYS A 114 33.44 1.67 9.18
CA LYS A 114 34.20 0.46 9.55
C LYS A 114 33.84 -0.02 10.96
N LYS A 115 33.81 0.90 11.95
CA LYS A 115 33.44 0.57 13.34
C LYS A 115 32.02 0.00 13.43
N VAL A 116 31.05 0.64 12.77
CA VAL A 116 29.67 0.16 12.67
C VAL A 116 29.67 -1.24 12.08
N ARG A 117 30.30 -1.47 10.91
CA ARG A 117 30.37 -2.81 10.28
C ARG A 117 31.02 -3.87 11.18
N GLY A 118 32.00 -3.49 12.00
CA GLY A 118 32.61 -4.37 13.00
C GLY A 118 31.62 -4.95 14.02
N LEU A 119 30.48 -4.29 14.24
CA LEU A 119 29.41 -4.78 15.11
C LEU A 119 28.51 -5.86 14.45
N LYS A 120 28.83 -6.39 13.25
CA LYS A 120 27.97 -7.38 12.55
C LYS A 120 27.86 -8.70 13.33
N GLY A 121 26.62 -9.17 13.51
CA GLY A 121 26.31 -10.46 14.11
C GLY A 121 26.53 -11.63 13.18
N ASP A 122 26.77 -12.80 13.77
CA ASP A 122 26.68 -14.05 13.04
C ASP A 122 25.27 -14.14 12.44
N LYS A 123 25.18 -14.28 11.10
CA LYS A 123 23.90 -14.32 10.36
C LYS A 123 22.89 -15.38 10.85
N ARG A 124 23.29 -16.22 11.81
CA ARG A 124 22.53 -17.36 12.32
C ARG A 124 21.68 -17.05 13.56
N ASP A 125 21.84 -15.91 14.21
CA ASP A 125 21.15 -15.59 15.48
C ASP A 125 20.21 -14.38 15.37
N VAL A 126 19.39 -14.35 14.31
CA VAL A 126 18.31 -13.36 14.14
C VAL A 126 17.08 -13.81 14.95
N ARG A 127 17.23 -13.93 16.27
CA ARG A 127 16.06 -14.16 17.16
C ARG A 127 15.49 -12.81 17.57
N ALA A 128 14.35 -12.47 16.98
CA ALA A 128 13.54 -11.33 17.40
C ALA A 128 13.16 -11.44 18.89
N LYS A 129 13.74 -10.58 19.74
CA LYS A 129 13.29 -10.45 21.14
C LYS A 129 12.13 -9.45 21.20
N GLY A 130 10.93 -9.95 21.50
CA GLY A 130 9.77 -9.10 21.75
C GLY A 130 9.84 -8.45 23.12
N ARG A 131 9.75 -7.12 23.20
CA ARG A 131 9.69 -6.36 24.46
C ARG A 131 8.45 -5.46 24.46
N GLY A 132 7.89 -5.18 25.64
CA GLY A 132 6.83 -4.16 25.73
C GLY A 132 7.39 -2.77 25.45
N ILE A 133 6.62 -1.89 24.80
CA ILE A 133 7.06 -0.52 24.43
C ILE A 133 7.52 0.36 25.62
N ARG A 134 7.10 0.03 26.85
CA ARG A 134 7.51 0.75 28.08
C ARG A 134 8.93 0.39 28.54
N VAL A 135 9.51 -0.69 28.02
CA VAL A 135 10.88 -1.09 28.30
C VAL A 135 11.78 -0.36 27.32
N VAL A 136 12.68 0.47 27.84
CA VAL A 136 13.64 1.19 26.99
C VAL A 136 14.68 0.19 26.49
N PRO A 137 14.88 0.06 25.16
CA PRO A 137 15.86 -0.87 24.62
C PRO A 137 17.30 -0.37 24.65
N PHE A 138 17.51 0.93 24.94
CA PHE A 138 18.80 1.59 24.86
C PHE A 138 19.25 2.10 26.23
N SER A 139 20.41 1.65 26.71
CA SER A 139 20.92 1.95 28.05
C SER A 139 21.27 3.44 28.24
N GLY A 140 21.54 4.18 27.16
CA GLY A 140 21.81 5.62 27.17
C GLY A 140 20.58 6.52 26.99
N VAL A 141 19.36 5.97 26.93
CA VAL A 141 18.13 6.74 26.67
C VAL A 141 17.22 6.71 27.90
N HIS A 142 16.94 7.87 28.48
CA HIS A 142 15.98 7.96 29.58
C HIS A 142 14.56 7.63 29.10
N ARG A 143 13.76 6.96 29.96
CA ARG A 143 12.40 6.51 29.64
C ARG A 143 11.47 7.60 29.11
N ILE A 144 11.61 8.82 29.62
CA ILE A 144 10.82 9.98 29.15
C ILE A 144 11.11 10.28 27.68
N ASN A 145 12.39 10.33 27.30
CA ASN A 145 12.80 10.60 25.91
C ASN A 145 12.37 9.48 24.97
N TRP A 146 12.52 8.23 25.41
CA TRP A 146 12.03 7.06 24.66
C TRP A 146 10.52 7.14 24.39
N THR A 147 9.74 7.41 25.44
CA THR A 147 8.28 7.50 25.35
C THR A 147 7.85 8.68 24.47
N SER A 148 8.53 9.83 24.57
CA SER A 148 8.31 10.99 23.71
C SER A 148 8.61 10.67 22.24
N THR A 149 9.72 10.01 21.93
CA THR A 149 10.05 9.61 20.55
C THR A 149 8.99 8.66 19.97
N LEU A 150 8.54 7.68 20.76
CA LEU A 150 7.48 6.79 20.32
C LEU A 150 6.16 7.55 20.09
N ASN A 151 5.75 8.43 21.00
CA ASN A 151 4.54 9.26 20.85
C ASN A 151 4.59 10.19 19.64
N ASP A 152 5.75 10.80 19.40
CA ASP A 152 5.89 11.82 18.36
C ASP A 152 5.82 11.21 16.97
N PHE A 153 6.50 10.07 16.77
CA PHE A 153 6.80 9.51 15.45
C PHE A 153 6.25 8.11 15.18
N VAL A 154 6.15 7.24 16.18
CA VAL A 154 5.89 5.81 15.95
C VAL A 154 4.42 5.46 16.22
N PHE A 155 3.88 5.95 17.34
CA PHE A 155 2.54 5.68 17.81
C PHE A 155 1.93 6.98 18.34
N PRO A 156 1.15 7.71 17.52
CA PRO A 156 0.56 8.97 17.96
C PRO A 156 -0.39 8.80 19.16
N ASN A 157 -0.88 7.58 19.40
CA ASN A 157 -1.43 7.11 20.66
C ASN A 157 -0.72 5.80 21.04
N LEU A 158 0.04 5.75 22.15
CA LEU A 158 0.69 4.51 22.61
C LEU A 158 -0.37 3.48 23.04
N PRO A 159 -0.57 2.38 22.30
CA PRO A 159 -1.52 1.35 22.70
C PRO A 159 -0.94 0.53 23.85
N ASN A 160 -1.80 -0.04 24.69
CA ASN A 160 -1.37 -0.84 25.83
C ASN A 160 -0.75 -2.20 25.44
N VAL A 161 -0.92 -2.65 24.18
CA VAL A 161 -0.62 -4.03 23.74
C VAL A 161 0.59 -4.12 22.80
N VAL A 162 1.27 -3.01 22.52
CA VAL A 162 2.32 -3.00 21.48
C VAL A 162 3.62 -3.67 21.93
N LYS A 163 4.19 -4.45 21.01
CA LYS A 163 5.49 -5.08 21.14
C LYS A 163 6.52 -4.43 20.21
N LEU A 164 7.72 -4.29 20.73
CA LEU A 164 8.90 -3.95 19.96
C LEU A 164 9.68 -5.24 19.68
N SER A 165 9.82 -5.56 18.40
CA SER A 165 10.68 -6.65 17.93
C SER A 165 12.05 -6.07 17.56
N GLN A 166 13.13 -6.74 17.94
CA GLN A 166 14.49 -6.30 17.59
C GLN A 166 15.19 -7.41 16.84
N SER A 167 15.54 -7.19 15.57
CA SER A 167 16.27 -8.19 14.78
C SER A 167 17.69 -8.43 15.29
N ASP A 168 18.24 -7.53 16.11
CA ASP A 168 19.62 -7.55 16.63
C ASP A 168 19.69 -6.91 18.03
N ALA A 169 18.81 -7.34 18.95
CA ALA A 169 18.52 -6.68 20.23
C ALA A 169 19.74 -6.19 21.02
N ASP A 170 20.76 -7.06 21.18
CA ASP A 170 21.91 -6.78 22.05
C ASP A 170 22.94 -5.85 21.35
N ARG A 171 22.94 -5.82 20.01
CA ARG A 171 23.89 -5.02 19.19
C ARG A 171 23.35 -3.67 18.77
N LEU A 172 22.02 -3.49 18.81
CA LEU A 172 21.40 -2.19 18.55
C LEU A 172 21.75 -1.19 19.66
N ASP A 173 21.82 -1.61 20.92
CA ASP A 173 22.25 -0.72 22.01
C ASP A 173 23.74 -0.35 21.88
N GLU A 174 24.61 -1.33 21.63
CA GLU A 174 26.03 -1.09 21.34
C GLU A 174 26.24 -0.12 20.16
N LEU A 175 25.43 -0.25 19.10
CA LEU A 175 25.47 0.67 17.96
C LEU A 175 25.07 2.10 18.35
N ILE A 176 24.00 2.27 19.12
CA ILE A 176 23.57 3.60 19.58
C ILE A 176 24.64 4.21 20.51
N GLN A 177 25.23 3.42 21.40
CA GLN A 177 26.34 3.88 22.25
C GLN A 177 27.55 4.30 21.43
N LEU A 178 27.96 3.49 20.44
CA LEU A 178 29.08 3.79 19.56
C LEU A 178 28.88 5.10 18.81
N LEU A 179 27.67 5.32 18.28
CA LEU A 179 27.34 6.55 17.57
C LEU A 179 27.20 7.74 18.52
N ALA A 180 26.75 7.55 19.76
CA ALA A 180 26.58 8.62 20.74
C ALA A 180 27.87 9.01 21.47
N ASP A 181 28.92 8.19 21.38
CA ASP A 181 30.21 8.44 22.04
C ASP A 181 30.81 9.78 21.59
N ALA A 182 31.14 10.64 22.56
CA ALA A 182 31.70 11.97 22.31
C ALA A 182 33.00 11.92 21.47
N SER A 183 33.81 10.87 21.59
CA SER A 183 35.03 10.68 20.80
C SER A 183 34.79 10.40 19.32
N ASN A 184 33.58 9.96 18.95
CA ASN A 184 33.17 9.70 17.58
C ASN A 184 32.37 10.88 16.97
N GLN A 185 32.07 11.91 17.76
CA GLN A 185 31.38 13.12 17.31
C GLN A 185 32.40 14.15 16.78
N PRO A 186 32.13 14.87 15.67
CA PRO A 186 30.88 14.93 14.89
C PRO A 186 30.74 13.86 13.79
N ALA A 187 31.73 12.97 13.62
CA ALA A 187 31.78 12.01 12.51
C ALA A 187 30.60 11.02 12.49
N SER A 188 30.10 10.61 13.66
CA SER A 188 28.93 9.71 13.76
C SER A 188 27.62 10.34 13.32
N VAL A 189 27.43 11.66 13.54
CA VAL A 189 26.25 12.37 13.04
C VAL A 189 26.34 12.50 11.52
N ALA A 190 27.51 12.90 11.00
CA ALA A 190 27.74 12.95 9.56
C ALA A 190 27.48 11.58 8.90
N TYR A 191 28.02 10.50 9.47
CA TYR A 191 27.77 9.13 9.01
C TYR A 191 26.28 8.80 8.96
N SER A 192 25.54 9.08 10.03
CA SER A 192 24.12 8.76 10.14
C SER A 192 23.27 9.45 9.07
N ILE A 193 23.56 10.73 8.78
CA ILE A 193 22.86 11.52 7.76
C ILE A 193 23.22 11.05 6.36
N ILE A 194 24.51 10.89 6.08
CA ILE A 194 24.99 10.51 4.75
C ILE A 194 24.53 9.10 4.39
N CYS A 195 24.58 8.14 5.33
CA CYS A 195 24.03 6.79 5.15
C CYS A 195 22.53 6.83 4.85
N THR A 196 21.76 7.67 5.56
CA THR A 196 20.34 7.86 5.26
C THR A 196 20.12 8.41 3.85
N ALA A 197 20.92 9.40 3.42
CA ALA A 197 20.84 9.98 2.08
C ALA A 197 21.19 8.95 0.98
N VAL A 198 22.30 8.23 1.12
CA VAL A 198 22.73 7.19 0.17
C VAL A 198 21.68 6.09 0.04
N SER A 199 21.24 5.49 1.16
CA SER A 199 20.22 4.43 1.12
C SER A 199 18.88 4.91 0.55
N SER A 200 18.55 6.20 0.71
CA SER A 200 17.34 6.77 0.10
C SER A 200 17.47 6.86 -1.43
N ILE A 201 18.61 7.33 -1.93
CA ILE A 201 18.90 7.40 -3.37
C ILE A 201 18.90 5.99 -3.99
N GLU A 202 19.53 5.02 -3.33
CA GLU A 202 19.57 3.62 -3.78
C GLU A 202 18.18 2.99 -3.84
N ALA A 203 17.35 3.20 -2.83
CA ALA A 203 15.98 2.71 -2.80
C ALA A 203 15.14 3.31 -3.95
N MET A 204 15.33 4.60 -4.23
CA MET A 204 14.67 5.28 -5.34
C MET A 204 15.13 4.76 -6.71
N MET A 205 16.44 4.56 -6.91
CA MET A 205 16.99 4.06 -8.17
C MET A 205 16.62 2.60 -8.43
N SER A 206 16.65 1.77 -7.39
CA SER A 206 16.25 0.36 -7.47
C SER A 206 14.79 0.23 -7.89
N ALA A 207 13.92 1.10 -7.38
CA ALA A 207 12.52 1.09 -7.75
C ALA A 207 12.21 1.62 -9.15
N GLN A 208 13.07 2.49 -9.70
CA GLN A 208 13.00 2.91 -11.11
C GLN A 208 13.42 1.76 -12.04
N LEU A 209 14.47 1.01 -11.69
CA LEU A 209 14.97 -0.12 -12.48
C LEU A 209 13.96 -1.28 -12.61
N PHE A 210 13.09 -1.48 -11.60
CA PHE A 210 12.01 -2.47 -11.71
C PHE A 210 10.86 -2.04 -12.63
N ASN A 211 10.70 -0.74 -12.90
CA ASN A 211 9.61 -0.19 -13.72
C ASN A 211 10.02 0.15 -15.17
N ASP A 212 11.32 0.28 -15.46
CA ASP A 212 11.84 0.61 -16.82
C ASP A 212 11.61 -0.50 -17.88
N THR A 213 10.98 -1.62 -17.52
CA THR A 213 10.47 -2.57 -18.52
C THR A 213 9.13 -2.15 -19.13
N GLN A 214 8.47 -1.10 -18.63
CA GLN A 214 7.24 -0.54 -19.21
C GLN A 214 7.18 1.00 -19.16
N GLY A 215 7.90 1.66 -20.08
CA GLY A 215 7.56 3.00 -20.58
C GLY A 215 7.99 4.23 -19.76
N ASP A 216 8.20 5.35 -20.48
CA ASP A 216 8.78 6.64 -20.07
C ASP A 216 8.02 7.46 -18.99
N GLN A 217 7.26 6.82 -18.10
CA GLN A 217 6.67 7.49 -16.95
C GLN A 217 7.25 6.88 -15.69
N ILE A 218 8.07 7.64 -14.95
CA ILE A 218 8.52 7.27 -13.60
C ILE A 218 7.24 7.02 -12.77
N PRO A 219 6.88 5.76 -12.45
CA PRO A 219 5.66 5.54 -11.70
C PRO A 219 5.93 6.07 -10.29
N CYS A 220 5.03 6.87 -9.76
CA CYS A 220 5.04 7.29 -8.35
C CYS A 220 4.93 6.10 -7.37
N GLN A 221 4.82 4.87 -7.89
CA GLN A 221 4.46 3.65 -7.18
C GLN A 221 5.45 3.07 -6.16
N PRO A 222 6.74 3.45 -6.04
CA PRO A 222 7.54 2.89 -4.95
C PRO A 222 7.55 3.76 -3.69
N LEU A 223 6.86 4.90 -3.68
CA LEU A 223 6.99 5.88 -2.62
C LEU A 223 5.59 6.26 -2.15
N GLU A 224 5.35 6.32 -0.83
CA GLU A 224 4.06 6.71 -0.19
C GLU A 224 3.56 8.12 -0.59
N LEU A 225 4.22 8.78 -1.55
CA LEU A 225 3.73 9.92 -2.33
C LEU A 225 2.37 9.67 -2.98
N CYS A 226 2.05 8.41 -3.33
CA CYS A 226 0.71 8.05 -3.82
C CYS A 226 -0.40 8.34 -2.81
N GLU A 227 -0.14 8.34 -1.49
CA GLU A 227 -1.19 8.55 -0.49
C GLU A 227 -1.71 9.99 -0.49
N ILE A 228 -0.81 10.99 -0.61
CA ILE A 228 -1.17 12.41 -0.73
C ILE A 228 -1.93 12.64 -2.03
N ASP A 229 -1.40 12.15 -3.15
CA ASP A 229 -2.07 12.26 -4.43
C ASP A 229 -3.46 11.60 -4.40
N ASN A 230 -3.62 10.46 -3.73
CA ASN A 230 -4.91 9.77 -3.64
C ASN A 230 -5.91 10.48 -2.74
N LEU A 231 -5.48 11.15 -1.66
CA LEU A 231 -6.36 12.03 -0.87
C LEU A 231 -6.76 13.28 -1.63
N ASP A 232 -5.80 13.88 -2.34
CA ASP A 232 -6.07 15.07 -3.13
C ASP A 232 -6.97 14.77 -4.31
N LYS A 233 -6.72 13.67 -4.99
CA LYS A 233 -7.62 13.14 -6.01
C LYS A 233 -8.98 12.85 -5.37
N ALA A 234 -9.07 12.21 -4.19
CA ALA A 234 -10.33 11.91 -3.51
C ALA A 234 -11.14 13.19 -3.27
N ARG A 235 -10.50 14.21 -2.70
CA ARG A 235 -11.11 15.53 -2.47
C ARG A 235 -11.54 16.21 -3.77
N LEU A 236 -10.73 16.14 -4.82
CA LEU A 236 -11.04 16.75 -6.12
C LEU A 236 -12.07 15.94 -6.92
N THR A 237 -12.27 14.66 -6.62
CA THR A 237 -13.20 13.78 -7.33
C THR A 237 -14.56 13.68 -6.67
N GLN A 238 -14.68 14.05 -5.39
CA GLN A 238 -15.96 14.06 -4.66
C GLN A 238 -17.04 14.88 -5.39
N THR A 239 -18.19 14.24 -5.60
CA THR A 239 -19.43 14.94 -5.91
C THR A 239 -20.52 14.32 -5.03
N PRO A 240 -21.36 15.13 -4.35
CA PRO A 240 -22.48 14.60 -3.55
C PRO A 240 -23.43 13.68 -4.33
N VAL A 241 -23.46 13.83 -5.67
CA VAL A 241 -24.23 12.98 -6.58
C VAL A 241 -23.57 11.61 -6.78
N GLY A 242 -22.24 11.56 -6.89
CA GLY A 242 -21.47 10.32 -6.99
C GLY A 242 -21.59 9.47 -5.72
N ASP A 243 -21.42 10.09 -4.55
CA ASP A 243 -21.50 9.41 -3.25
C ASP A 243 -22.88 8.79 -3.02
N LYS A 244 -23.95 9.53 -3.34
CA LYS A 244 -25.32 9.03 -3.27
C LYS A 244 -25.56 7.84 -4.21
N ARG A 245 -24.99 7.86 -5.42
CA ARG A 245 -25.12 6.75 -6.39
C ARG A 245 -24.42 5.48 -5.90
N ILE A 246 -23.20 5.62 -5.37
CA ILE A 246 -22.45 4.48 -4.81
C ILE A 246 -23.17 3.92 -3.59
N THR A 247 -23.64 4.79 -2.69
CA THR A 247 -24.39 4.37 -1.49
C THR A 247 -25.67 3.62 -1.86
N ASP A 248 -26.46 4.14 -2.81
CA ASP A 248 -27.67 3.49 -3.30
C ASP A 248 -27.35 2.13 -3.97
N MET A 249 -26.27 2.07 -4.76
CA MET A 249 -25.77 0.83 -5.35
C MET A 249 -25.37 -0.20 -4.29
N PHE A 250 -24.62 0.23 -3.27
CA PHE A 250 -24.18 -0.61 -2.17
C PHE A 250 -25.36 -1.19 -1.38
N SER A 251 -26.33 -0.35 -0.99
CA SER A 251 -27.53 -0.83 -0.28
C SER A 251 -28.30 -1.88 -1.08
N ARG A 252 -28.44 -1.69 -2.39
CA ARG A 252 -29.16 -2.63 -3.26
C ARG A 252 -28.44 -3.95 -3.46
N ILE A 253 -27.12 -3.91 -3.60
CA ILE A 253 -26.29 -5.12 -3.66
C ILE A 253 -26.41 -5.87 -2.33
N LEU A 254 -26.37 -5.16 -1.21
CA LEU A 254 -26.51 -5.76 0.12
C LEU A 254 -27.89 -6.43 0.31
N ASP A 255 -28.96 -5.80 -0.19
CA ASP A 255 -30.30 -6.40 -0.20
C ASP A 255 -30.37 -7.67 -1.05
N GLU A 256 -29.78 -7.66 -2.26
CA GLU A 256 -29.79 -8.82 -3.16
C GLU A 256 -28.91 -9.97 -2.63
N ILE A 257 -27.78 -9.67 -2.00
CA ILE A 257 -26.95 -10.69 -1.31
C ILE A 257 -27.71 -11.26 -0.12
N SER A 258 -28.37 -10.42 0.68
CA SER A 258 -29.21 -10.87 1.80
C SER A 258 -30.34 -11.78 1.31
N PHE A 259 -30.97 -11.43 0.18
CA PHE A 259 -31.95 -12.29 -0.49
C PHE A 259 -31.33 -13.61 -0.92
N GLY A 260 -30.16 -13.59 -1.58
CA GLY A 260 -29.42 -14.78 -1.99
C GLY A 260 -29.11 -15.70 -0.82
N VAL A 261 -28.52 -15.18 0.27
CA VAL A 261 -28.23 -15.93 1.50
C VAL A 261 -29.50 -16.59 2.06
N ASN A 262 -30.62 -15.87 2.09
CA ASN A 262 -31.88 -16.38 2.63
C ASN A 262 -32.50 -17.51 1.78
N HIS A 263 -32.14 -17.61 0.49
CA HIS A 263 -32.65 -18.62 -0.44
C HIS A 263 -31.64 -19.74 -0.75
N SER A 264 -30.38 -19.60 -0.35
CA SER A 264 -29.32 -20.61 -0.53
C SER A 264 -29.25 -21.60 0.62
N ARG A 265 -30.37 -22.26 0.93
CA ARG A 265 -30.47 -23.31 1.98
C ARG A 265 -29.60 -24.55 1.72
N TRP A 266 -29.13 -24.71 0.48
CA TRP A 266 -28.20 -25.77 0.12
C TRP A 266 -26.78 -25.50 0.62
N LEU A 267 -26.41 -24.22 0.79
CA LEU A 267 -25.08 -23.78 1.20
C LEU A 267 -25.03 -23.37 2.67
N PHE A 268 -26.04 -22.65 3.15
CA PHE A 268 -26.12 -22.16 4.53
C PHE A 268 -27.17 -22.94 5.32
N ASP A 269 -26.75 -23.49 6.46
CA ASP A 269 -27.71 -23.98 7.45
C ASP A 269 -28.44 -22.82 8.15
N GLN A 270 -29.43 -23.12 9.00
CA GLN A 270 -30.21 -22.09 9.68
C GLN A 270 -29.35 -21.19 10.58
N SER A 271 -28.29 -21.73 11.18
CA SER A 271 -27.40 -21.02 12.08
C SER A 271 -26.45 -20.08 11.30
N ASP A 272 -25.87 -20.57 10.20
CA ASP A 272 -25.04 -19.83 9.27
C ASP A 272 -25.84 -18.72 8.60
N LEU A 273 -27.08 -18.97 8.21
CA LEU A 273 -27.97 -17.97 7.61
C LEU A 273 -28.22 -16.82 8.58
N MET A 274 -28.64 -17.13 9.81
CA MET A 274 -28.90 -16.11 10.84
C MET A 274 -27.64 -15.34 11.23
N TRP A 275 -26.49 -16.00 11.18
CA TRP A 275 -25.20 -15.38 11.47
C TRP A 275 -24.74 -14.48 10.31
N SER A 276 -24.80 -14.96 9.07
CA SER A 276 -24.43 -14.23 7.85
C SER A 276 -25.26 -12.96 7.67
N LEU A 277 -26.59 -13.05 7.86
CA LEU A 277 -27.46 -11.88 7.83
C LEU A 277 -27.14 -10.87 8.94
N ARG A 278 -26.66 -11.32 10.11
CA ARG A 278 -26.20 -10.42 11.18
C ARG A 278 -24.88 -9.74 10.81
N GLN A 279 -23.97 -10.43 10.12
CA GLN A 279 -22.71 -9.84 9.67
C GLN A 279 -22.91 -8.83 8.55
N LEU A 280 -23.79 -9.11 7.57
CA LEU A 280 -24.12 -8.15 6.50
C LEU A 280 -24.62 -6.82 7.06
N LYS A 281 -25.46 -6.85 8.11
CA LYS A 281 -25.96 -5.63 8.78
C LYS A 281 -24.86 -4.79 9.46
N ARG A 282 -23.65 -5.33 9.62
CA ARG A 282 -22.51 -4.68 10.26
C ARG A 282 -21.47 -4.21 9.24
N VAL A 283 -21.67 -4.50 7.95
CA VAL A 283 -20.75 -4.03 6.92
C VAL A 283 -20.93 -2.53 6.74
N GLU A 284 -19.82 -1.82 6.74
CA GLU A 284 -19.76 -0.37 6.57
C GLU A 284 -19.17 -0.06 5.19
N LEU A 285 -19.82 0.83 4.43
CA LEU A 285 -19.26 1.40 3.22
C LEU A 285 -18.53 2.68 3.59
N LEU A 286 -17.33 2.85 3.09
CA LEU A 286 -16.50 3.99 3.40
C LEU A 286 -16.05 4.67 2.11
N LEU A 287 -16.56 5.88 1.91
CA LEU A 287 -16.39 6.67 0.70
C LEU A 287 -15.20 7.63 0.83
N PRO A 288 -14.67 8.14 -0.29
CA PRO A 288 -13.61 9.14 -0.24
C PRO A 288 -13.97 10.39 0.59
N GLU A 289 -15.25 10.75 0.71
CA GLU A 289 -15.71 11.86 1.56
C GLU A 289 -15.53 11.60 3.06
N ASP A 290 -15.81 10.37 3.52
CA ASP A 290 -15.66 9.95 4.92
C ASP A 290 -14.20 9.97 5.39
N ILE A 291 -13.30 10.12 4.42
CA ILE A 291 -11.87 9.95 4.56
C ILE A 291 -11.10 11.26 4.39
N ALA A 292 -11.66 12.21 3.66
CA ALA A 292 -10.94 13.38 3.22
C ALA A 292 -10.66 14.32 4.40
N LEU A 293 -9.39 14.55 4.68
CA LEU A 293 -8.94 15.56 5.63
C LEU A 293 -8.99 16.94 4.97
N ALA A 294 -10.18 17.53 4.86
CA ALA A 294 -10.40 18.80 4.17
C ALA A 294 -9.60 19.98 4.74
N SER A 295 -9.07 19.87 5.95
CA SER A 295 -8.48 20.97 6.73
C SER A 295 -6.95 21.04 6.73
N VAL A 296 -6.22 20.13 6.05
CA VAL A 296 -4.75 20.12 6.11
C VAL A 296 -4.16 20.77 4.86
N PRO A 297 -3.50 21.95 4.97
CA PRO A 297 -2.93 22.64 3.82
C PRO A 297 -1.75 21.87 3.22
N ARG A 298 -1.65 21.89 1.88
CA ARG A 298 -0.54 21.28 1.15
C ARG A 298 0.79 21.96 1.51
N PRO A 299 1.90 21.22 1.52
CA PRO A 299 3.21 21.82 1.64
C PRO A 299 3.49 22.69 0.40
N THR A 300 4.11 23.86 0.60
CA THR A 300 4.60 24.68 -0.50
C THR A 300 5.79 23.99 -1.16
N LEU A 301 5.67 23.66 -2.44
CA LEU A 301 6.75 23.05 -3.21
C LEU A 301 7.70 24.13 -3.75
N THR A 302 8.98 23.82 -3.74
CA THR A 302 10.10 24.65 -4.21
C THR A 302 10.69 24.08 -5.50
N GLN A 303 11.86 24.56 -5.95
CA GLN A 303 12.58 23.96 -7.08
C GLN A 303 13.48 22.78 -6.67
N SER A 304 13.71 22.55 -5.37
CA SER A 304 14.58 21.46 -4.90
C SER A 304 13.80 20.15 -4.77
N PHE A 305 14.19 19.15 -5.56
CA PHE A 305 13.59 17.81 -5.51
C PHE A 305 13.64 17.22 -4.09
N SER A 306 14.82 17.21 -3.45
CA SER A 306 15.03 16.59 -2.14
C SER A 306 14.19 17.26 -1.05
N VAL A 307 14.12 18.59 -1.05
CA VAL A 307 13.28 19.34 -0.10
C VAL A 307 11.80 19.05 -0.31
N ASN A 308 11.34 19.06 -1.56
CA ASN A 308 9.95 18.75 -1.89
C ASN A 308 9.59 17.32 -1.51
N PHE A 309 10.50 16.37 -1.75
CA PHE A 309 10.34 14.98 -1.40
C PHE A 309 10.14 14.80 0.11
N LEU A 310 11.01 15.39 0.94
CA LEU A 310 10.87 15.35 2.39
C LEU A 310 9.61 16.08 2.89
N ALA A 311 9.26 17.22 2.27
CA ALA A 311 8.07 17.99 2.62
C ALA A 311 6.79 17.18 2.37
N LEU A 312 6.71 16.49 1.23
CA LEU A 312 5.61 15.60 0.91
C LEU A 312 5.57 14.41 1.89
N ARG A 313 6.70 13.74 2.17
CA ARG A 313 6.71 12.63 3.14
C ARG A 313 6.24 13.05 4.54
N SER A 314 6.75 14.17 5.04
CA SER A 314 6.31 14.75 6.32
C SER A 314 4.82 15.09 6.32
N HIS A 315 4.29 15.57 5.20
CA HIS A 315 2.86 15.84 5.06
C HIS A 315 2.06 14.54 5.11
N SER A 316 2.49 13.48 4.42
CA SER A 316 1.81 12.17 4.45
C SER A 316 1.77 11.60 5.87
N PHE A 317 2.90 11.65 6.58
CA PHE A 317 2.97 11.26 7.99
C PHE A 317 1.99 12.06 8.87
N THR A 318 1.90 13.38 8.65
CA THR A 318 0.96 14.25 9.39
C THR A 318 -0.49 13.85 9.12
N LEU A 319 -0.83 13.57 7.86
CA LEU A 319 -2.16 13.08 7.49
C LEU A 319 -2.44 11.74 8.16
N LYS A 320 -1.51 10.78 8.10
CA LYS A 320 -1.64 9.48 8.79
C LYS A 320 -1.88 9.66 10.30
N LYS A 321 -1.16 10.57 10.95
CA LYS A 321 -1.33 10.89 12.38
C LYS A 321 -2.71 11.46 12.69
N ILE A 322 -3.18 12.44 11.91
CA ILE A 322 -4.50 13.05 12.09
C ILE A 322 -5.59 11.99 11.91
N ARG A 323 -5.47 11.13 10.91
CA ARG A 323 -6.42 10.03 10.67
C ARG A 323 -6.50 9.07 11.85
N LEU A 324 -5.35 8.61 12.35
CA LEU A 324 -5.30 7.74 13.51
C LEU A 324 -5.95 8.40 14.75
N GLN A 325 -5.74 9.70 14.95
CA GLN A 325 -6.38 10.44 16.04
C GLN A 325 -7.90 10.58 15.87
N GLN A 326 -8.37 10.66 14.63
CA GLN A 326 -9.79 10.71 14.29
C GLN A 326 -10.42 9.31 14.14
N ASN A 327 -9.66 8.23 14.42
CA ASN A 327 -10.05 6.84 14.17
C ASN A 327 -10.50 6.58 12.72
N LEU A 328 -9.93 7.31 11.77
CA LEU A 328 -10.16 7.11 10.35
C LEU A 328 -9.30 5.93 9.82
N PRO A 329 -9.77 5.20 8.80
CA PRO A 329 -9.03 4.09 8.18
C PRO A 329 -7.65 4.48 7.61
N GLU A 330 -6.77 3.52 7.31
CA GLU A 330 -5.48 3.80 6.65
C GLU A 330 -5.62 4.06 5.13
N MET A 331 -4.67 4.79 4.55
CA MET A 331 -4.72 5.23 3.14
C MET A 331 -4.23 4.20 2.12
N SER A 332 -3.38 3.26 2.52
CA SER A 332 -2.87 2.21 1.63
C SER A 332 -3.98 1.34 1.02
N ASP A 333 -5.15 1.29 1.66
CA ASP A 333 -6.32 0.60 1.13
C ASP A 333 -7.01 1.38 -0.02
N LEU A 334 -6.74 2.69 -0.14
CA LEU A 334 -7.36 3.61 -1.12
C LEU A 334 -6.54 3.81 -2.40
N SER A 335 -5.29 3.32 -2.42
CA SER A 335 -4.42 3.34 -3.59
C SER A 335 -4.62 2.14 -4.52
N LYS A 336 -5.47 1.19 -4.12
CA LYS A 336 -5.77 0.00 -4.92
C LYS A 336 -6.57 0.41 -6.16
N HIS A 337 -6.38 -0.31 -7.26
CA HIS A 337 -7.13 -0.09 -8.51
C HIS A 337 -8.52 -0.74 -8.49
N ASP A 338 -8.87 -1.42 -7.40
CA ASP A 338 -10.11 -2.18 -7.25
C ASP A 338 -10.68 -1.98 -5.83
N VAL A 339 -12.00 -2.18 -5.72
CA VAL A 339 -12.72 -2.17 -4.44
C VAL A 339 -12.02 -3.11 -3.47
N SER A 340 -11.82 -2.67 -2.22
CA SER A 340 -11.12 -3.48 -1.23
C SER A 340 -11.80 -3.46 0.11
N ARG A 341 -11.53 -4.48 0.92
CA ARG A 341 -12.11 -4.64 2.25
C ARG A 341 -11.03 -4.79 3.32
N ARG A 342 -11.31 -4.25 4.51
CA ARG A 342 -10.54 -4.50 5.74
C ARG A 342 -11.51 -4.76 6.88
N GLY A 343 -11.48 -5.99 7.40
CA GLY A 343 -12.47 -6.43 8.38
C GLY A 343 -13.88 -6.37 7.79
N ARG A 344 -14.75 -5.55 8.40
CA ARG A 344 -16.15 -5.33 8.02
C ARG A 344 -16.37 -4.08 7.16
N THR A 345 -15.31 -3.36 6.80
CA THR A 345 -15.42 -2.09 6.09
C THR A 345 -14.98 -2.27 4.64
N ILE A 346 -15.81 -1.84 3.70
CA ILE A 346 -15.53 -1.83 2.27
C ILE A 346 -15.17 -0.42 1.84
N TYR A 347 -14.06 -0.30 1.12
CA TYR A 347 -13.47 0.94 0.67
C TYR A 347 -13.63 1.09 -0.84
N ILE A 348 -14.03 2.27 -1.26
CA ILE A 348 -13.99 2.66 -2.68
C ILE A 348 -12.71 3.46 -2.92
N PRO A 349 -11.73 2.92 -3.66
CA PRO A 349 -10.51 3.65 -3.96
C PRO A 349 -10.78 4.88 -4.82
N THR A 350 -9.90 5.88 -4.68
CA THR A 350 -10.00 7.13 -5.44
C THR A 350 -9.95 6.93 -6.96
N GLU A 351 -9.11 6.01 -7.44
CA GLU A 351 -8.99 5.74 -8.88
C GLU A 351 -10.27 5.15 -9.47
N VAL A 352 -11.00 4.35 -8.68
CA VAL A 352 -12.33 3.84 -9.03
C VAL A 352 -13.35 4.98 -9.05
N TYR A 353 -13.25 5.92 -8.10
CA TYR A 353 -14.14 7.08 -8.02
C TYR A 353 -13.96 8.06 -9.18
N LYS A 354 -12.76 8.19 -9.75
CA LYS A 354 -12.52 9.04 -10.94
C LYS A 354 -13.33 8.60 -12.16
N LEU A 355 -13.58 7.30 -12.31
CA LEU A 355 -14.37 6.76 -13.41
C LEU A 355 -15.80 7.33 -13.36
N LEU A 356 -16.35 7.53 -12.15
CA LEU A 356 -17.68 8.12 -11.96
C LEU A 356 -17.77 9.60 -12.36
N LYS A 357 -16.68 10.36 -12.23
CA LYS A 357 -16.65 11.81 -12.50
C LYS A 357 -16.39 12.14 -13.97
N ALA A 358 -15.61 11.32 -14.67
CA ALA A 358 -15.33 11.53 -16.10
C ALA A 358 -16.59 11.35 -16.98
N GLU A 359 -17.67 10.79 -16.44
CA GLU A 359 -18.81 10.27 -17.18
C GLU A 359 -20.15 10.84 -16.67
N GLU A 360 -20.26 12.16 -16.51
CA GLU A 360 -21.42 12.81 -15.88
C GLU A 360 -22.77 12.70 -16.65
N ALA A 361 -22.85 12.00 -17.78
CA ALA A 361 -24.15 11.74 -18.41
C ALA A 361 -24.27 10.44 -19.23
N ARG A 362 -23.19 9.88 -19.80
CA ARG A 362 -23.31 8.79 -20.80
C ARG A 362 -23.10 7.37 -20.27
N ASP A 363 -22.39 7.16 -19.16
CA ASP A 363 -21.83 5.84 -18.82
C ASP A 363 -22.07 5.36 -17.38
N THR A 364 -23.27 5.58 -16.84
CA THR A 364 -23.65 4.96 -15.54
C THR A 364 -23.63 3.43 -15.61
N VAL A 365 -23.83 2.84 -16.79
CA VAL A 365 -23.71 1.37 -17.00
C VAL A 365 -22.27 0.90 -16.89
N LEU A 366 -21.28 1.64 -17.42
CA LEU A 366 -19.86 1.28 -17.29
C LEU A 366 -19.43 1.25 -15.82
N ASN A 367 -19.83 2.29 -15.08
CA ASN A 367 -19.50 2.44 -13.68
C ASN A 367 -20.21 1.41 -12.78
N LEU A 368 -21.48 1.09 -13.05
CA LEU A 368 -22.23 0.04 -12.35
C LEU A 368 -21.57 -1.33 -12.51
N ALA A 369 -21.09 -1.63 -13.72
CA ALA A 369 -20.49 -2.92 -14.02
C ALA A 369 -19.16 -3.10 -13.27
N ALA A 370 -18.33 -2.06 -13.21
CA ALA A 370 -17.06 -2.14 -12.51
C ALA A 370 -17.20 -2.08 -10.99
N ILE A 371 -17.86 -1.04 -10.47
CA ILE A 371 -17.94 -0.78 -9.03
C ILE A 371 -18.88 -1.78 -8.36
N GLY A 372 -20.01 -2.06 -8.99
CA GLY A 372 -20.99 -2.99 -8.45
C GLY A 372 -20.43 -4.39 -8.32
N VAL A 373 -19.70 -4.88 -9.32
CA VAL A 373 -19.13 -6.24 -9.28
C VAL A 373 -18.04 -6.34 -8.22
N GLY A 374 -17.19 -5.31 -8.09
CA GLY A 374 -16.21 -5.24 -7.01
C GLY A 374 -16.85 -5.24 -5.61
N LEU A 375 -17.88 -4.39 -5.40
CA LEU A 375 -18.66 -4.34 -4.15
C LEU A 375 -19.28 -5.70 -3.80
N ALA A 376 -19.95 -6.32 -4.77
CA ALA A 376 -20.62 -7.60 -4.54
C ALA A 376 -19.62 -8.74 -4.30
N SER A 377 -18.49 -8.74 -5.03
CA SER A 377 -17.41 -9.71 -4.84
C SER A 377 -16.82 -9.62 -3.43
N GLU A 378 -16.53 -8.42 -2.94
CA GLU A 378 -16.00 -8.23 -1.58
C GLU A 378 -17.00 -8.59 -0.48
N LEU A 379 -18.30 -8.35 -0.69
CA LEU A 379 -19.35 -8.77 0.24
C LEU A 379 -19.50 -10.30 0.31
N TRP A 380 -19.44 -10.99 -0.82
CA TRP A 380 -19.43 -12.45 -0.86
C TRP A 380 -18.16 -13.02 -0.22
N SER A 381 -17.00 -12.45 -0.55
CA SER A 381 -15.72 -12.79 0.08
C SER A 381 -15.79 -12.67 1.61
N PHE A 382 -16.28 -11.52 2.10
CA PHE A 382 -16.50 -11.29 3.54
C PHE A 382 -17.37 -12.39 4.16
N LEU A 383 -18.50 -12.73 3.55
CA LEU A 383 -19.38 -13.76 4.09
C LEU A 383 -18.72 -15.13 4.18
N PHE A 384 -17.97 -15.53 3.14
CA PHE A 384 -17.36 -16.86 3.09
C PHE A 384 -16.16 -17.03 4.01
N GLU A 385 -15.40 -15.97 4.27
CA GLU A 385 -14.36 -15.95 5.33
C GLU A 385 -14.90 -16.15 6.75
N GLN A 386 -16.21 -15.97 6.87
CA GLN A 386 -16.92 -15.78 8.12
C GLN A 386 -17.82 -17.02 8.39
N VAL A 387 -18.08 -17.86 7.39
CA VAL A 387 -18.79 -19.14 7.55
C VAL A 387 -18.15 -20.01 8.64
N VAL A 388 -18.97 -20.53 9.54
CA VAL A 388 -18.54 -21.21 10.76
C VAL A 388 -18.87 -22.70 10.78
N SER A 389 -19.83 -23.18 9.98
CA SER A 389 -20.13 -24.62 9.90
C SER A 389 -19.14 -25.36 9.00
N GLU A 390 -18.68 -26.54 9.47
CA GLU A 390 -17.79 -27.41 8.69
C GLU A 390 -18.45 -27.89 7.38
N GLU A 391 -19.76 -28.11 7.39
CA GLU A 391 -20.52 -28.55 6.21
C GLU A 391 -20.51 -27.48 5.11
N ALA A 392 -20.72 -26.21 5.45
CA ALA A 392 -20.66 -25.12 4.49
C ALA A 392 -19.22 -24.88 4.00
N LEU A 393 -18.23 -25.02 4.88
CA LEU A 393 -16.81 -24.94 4.48
C LEU A 393 -16.43 -26.05 3.50
N GLN A 394 -16.93 -27.28 3.70
CA GLN A 394 -16.70 -28.39 2.77
C GLN A 394 -17.34 -28.14 1.41
N LYS A 395 -18.59 -27.66 1.38
CA LYS A 395 -19.27 -27.28 0.13
C LYS A 395 -18.54 -26.15 -0.61
N LEU A 396 -18.04 -25.15 0.11
CA LEU A 396 -17.22 -24.08 -0.49
C LEU A 396 -15.92 -24.61 -1.07
N ALA A 397 -15.24 -25.52 -0.36
CA ALA A 397 -14.02 -26.16 -0.85
C ALA A 397 -14.25 -26.96 -2.14
N GLU A 398 -15.37 -27.69 -2.22
CA GLU A 398 -15.78 -28.41 -3.45
C GLU A 398 -16.00 -27.45 -4.62
N ILE A 399 -16.64 -26.30 -4.38
CA ILE A 399 -16.85 -25.27 -5.39
C ILE A 399 -15.52 -24.66 -5.83
N TYR A 400 -14.64 -24.30 -4.90
CA TYR A 400 -13.32 -23.75 -5.24
C TYR A 400 -12.48 -24.73 -6.05
N SER A 401 -12.50 -26.01 -5.71
CA SER A 401 -11.81 -27.06 -6.46
C SER A 401 -12.39 -27.22 -7.88
N CYS A 402 -13.70 -27.03 -8.08
CA CYS A 402 -14.27 -27.00 -9.42
C CYS A 402 -13.69 -25.85 -10.25
N PHE A 403 -13.62 -24.64 -9.69
CA PHE A 403 -13.05 -23.48 -10.38
C PHE A 403 -11.57 -23.67 -10.74
N GLU A 404 -10.80 -24.28 -9.84
CA GLU A 404 -9.38 -24.59 -10.07
C GLU A 404 -9.20 -25.59 -11.23
N LYS A 405 -9.96 -26.69 -11.22
CA LYS A 405 -9.87 -27.76 -12.22
C LYS A 405 -10.32 -27.32 -13.60
N GLU A 406 -11.43 -26.59 -13.71
CA GLU A 406 -12.07 -26.30 -14.99
C GLU A 406 -11.47 -25.08 -15.71
N TYR A 407 -10.93 -24.12 -14.96
CA TYR A 407 -10.41 -22.87 -15.55
C TYR A 407 -8.89 -22.78 -15.59
N ARG A 408 -8.20 -23.88 -15.24
CA ARG A 408 -6.72 -23.98 -15.17
C ARG A 408 -6.11 -22.76 -14.47
N VAL A 409 -6.77 -22.33 -13.39
CA VAL A 409 -6.15 -21.41 -12.45
C VAL A 409 -4.89 -22.14 -11.98
N ASP A 410 -3.72 -21.53 -12.17
CA ASP A 410 -2.45 -22.16 -11.83
C ASP A 410 -2.55 -22.75 -10.42
N SER A 411 -2.38 -24.07 -10.28
CA SER A 411 -2.59 -24.83 -9.03
C SER A 411 -1.72 -24.34 -7.85
N SER A 412 -0.78 -23.44 -8.14
CA SER A 412 0.05 -22.75 -7.14
C SER A 412 -0.63 -21.55 -6.47
N ASP A 413 -1.78 -21.08 -6.97
CA ASP A 413 -2.48 -19.89 -6.47
C ASP A 413 -3.95 -20.18 -6.09
N GLU A 414 -4.13 -20.80 -4.92
CA GLU A 414 -5.45 -21.00 -4.28
C GLU A 414 -6.23 -19.70 -4.08
N HIS A 415 -5.56 -18.53 -4.06
CA HIS A 415 -6.24 -17.24 -3.93
C HIS A 415 -6.93 -16.82 -5.24
N ALA A 416 -6.40 -17.24 -6.39
CA ALA A 416 -6.98 -16.91 -7.69
C ALA A 416 -8.31 -17.65 -7.98
N SER A 417 -8.47 -18.90 -7.52
CA SER A 417 -9.72 -19.67 -7.71
C SER A 417 -10.85 -19.09 -6.86
N ARG A 418 -10.58 -18.78 -5.59
CA ARG A 418 -11.50 -18.11 -4.67
C ARG A 418 -11.93 -16.75 -5.19
N LYS A 419 -10.97 -15.92 -5.65
CA LYS A 419 -11.26 -14.61 -6.24
C LYS A 419 -12.14 -14.71 -7.48
N THR A 420 -11.86 -15.67 -8.36
CA THR A 420 -12.66 -15.89 -9.59
C THR A 420 -14.10 -16.28 -9.25
N PHE A 421 -14.30 -17.14 -8.26
CA PHE A 421 -15.63 -17.49 -7.76
C PHE A 421 -16.37 -16.28 -7.17
N HIS A 422 -15.72 -15.48 -6.32
CA HIS A 422 -16.34 -14.28 -5.73
C HIS A 422 -16.74 -13.25 -6.79
N VAL A 423 -15.89 -13.06 -7.80
CA VAL A 423 -16.18 -12.18 -8.94
C VAL A 423 -17.37 -12.70 -9.76
N ALA A 424 -17.47 -14.02 -9.99
CA ALA A 424 -18.60 -14.62 -10.69
C ALA A 424 -19.92 -14.41 -9.95
N LEU A 425 -19.92 -14.59 -8.62
CA LEU A 425 -21.07 -14.28 -7.76
C LEU A 425 -21.40 -12.79 -7.76
N GLY A 426 -20.37 -11.93 -7.73
CA GLY A 426 -20.53 -10.49 -7.82
C GLY A 426 -21.24 -10.07 -9.12
N LEU A 427 -20.81 -10.65 -10.25
CA LEU A 427 -21.42 -10.41 -11.56
C LEU A 427 -22.90 -10.81 -11.60
N ALA A 428 -23.23 -12.01 -11.12
CA ALA A 428 -24.62 -12.48 -11.06
C ALA A 428 -25.50 -11.63 -10.13
N THR A 429 -24.95 -11.16 -9.00
CA THR A 429 -25.66 -10.31 -8.04
C THR A 429 -26.03 -8.96 -8.68
N VAL A 430 -25.07 -8.28 -9.31
CA VAL A 430 -25.28 -6.94 -9.88
C VAL A 430 -26.25 -6.97 -11.05
N GLN A 431 -26.20 -8.03 -11.86
CA GLN A 431 -27.18 -8.25 -12.91
C GLN A 431 -28.62 -8.32 -12.35
N ARG A 432 -28.87 -9.15 -11.33
CA ARG A 432 -30.21 -9.29 -10.71
C ARG A 432 -30.72 -7.95 -10.18
N VAL A 433 -29.84 -7.17 -9.55
CA VAL A 433 -30.15 -5.79 -9.12
C VAL A 433 -30.55 -4.93 -10.33
N GLY A 434 -29.82 -5.02 -11.44
CA GLY A 434 -30.10 -4.29 -12.69
C GLY A 434 -31.44 -4.63 -13.33
N GLU A 435 -31.79 -5.92 -13.39
CA GLU A 435 -33.03 -6.44 -13.99
C GLU A 435 -34.28 -6.07 -13.17
N ARG A 436 -34.27 -6.27 -11.84
CA ARG A 436 -35.43 -6.05 -10.97
C ARG A 436 -35.85 -4.59 -10.84
N ARG A 437 -34.94 -3.65 -11.12
CA ARG A 437 -35.13 -2.23 -10.79
C ARG A 437 -35.13 -1.30 -11.99
N ASN A 438 -35.14 -1.83 -13.21
CA ASN A 438 -35.15 -1.03 -14.46
C ASN A 438 -34.02 0.00 -14.53
N TRP A 439 -32.88 -0.28 -13.89
CA TRP A 439 -31.75 0.65 -13.82
C TRP A 439 -31.04 0.84 -15.14
N LEU A 440 -31.07 -0.21 -15.96
CA LEU A 440 -30.65 -0.16 -17.36
C LEU A 440 -31.66 0.59 -18.25
N GLN A 441 -32.88 0.89 -17.77
CA GLN A 441 -33.95 1.53 -18.57
C GLN A 441 -33.86 3.06 -18.64
N ARG A 442 -33.07 3.73 -17.79
CA ARG A 442 -32.99 5.21 -17.77
C ARG A 442 -32.18 5.82 -18.91
N TYR A 443 -31.78 5.03 -19.90
CA TYR A 443 -30.94 5.46 -21.00
C TYR A 443 -31.53 5.09 -22.36
N ASP A 444 -31.52 6.09 -23.23
CA ASP A 444 -31.92 5.99 -24.62
C ASP A 444 -30.73 5.48 -25.44
N PHE A 445 -30.57 4.16 -25.51
CA PHE A 445 -29.52 3.49 -26.29
C PHE A 445 -29.84 3.44 -27.80
N ASN A 446 -30.58 4.42 -28.32
CA ASN A 446 -31.08 4.46 -29.69
C ASN A 446 -29.98 4.46 -30.78
N THR A 447 -28.69 4.50 -30.39
CA THR A 447 -27.53 4.54 -31.30
C THR A 447 -26.67 3.27 -31.30
N THR A 448 -26.95 2.24 -30.47
CA THR A 448 -26.12 1.02 -30.39
C THR A 448 -26.90 -0.24 -30.77
N THR A 449 -26.30 -1.13 -31.56
CA THR A 449 -26.86 -2.46 -31.93
C THR A 449 -26.77 -3.49 -30.81
N LEU A 450 -26.09 -3.17 -29.71
CA LEU A 450 -25.85 -4.06 -28.58
C LEU A 450 -26.99 -3.99 -27.55
N SER A 451 -27.32 -5.13 -26.94
CA SER A 451 -28.25 -5.18 -25.83
C SER A 451 -27.63 -4.56 -24.56
N ARG A 452 -28.47 -4.11 -23.64
CA ARG A 452 -28.02 -3.55 -22.34
C ARG A 452 -27.17 -4.54 -21.54
N ALA A 453 -27.51 -5.83 -21.62
CA ALA A 453 -26.76 -6.91 -21.00
C ALA A 453 -25.35 -7.05 -21.61
N GLN A 454 -25.25 -6.99 -22.94
CA GLN A 454 -23.97 -7.03 -23.65
C GLN A 454 -23.11 -5.81 -23.32
N LEU A 455 -23.71 -4.61 -23.29
CA LEU A 455 -23.00 -3.39 -22.90
C LEU A 455 -22.46 -3.48 -21.48
N PHE A 456 -23.26 -3.95 -20.51
CA PHE A 456 -22.81 -4.14 -19.13
C PHE A 456 -21.62 -5.11 -19.03
N LEU A 457 -21.67 -6.25 -19.72
CA LEU A 457 -20.60 -7.24 -19.68
C LEU A 457 -19.32 -6.73 -20.35
N LEU A 458 -19.43 -6.09 -21.52
CA LEU A 458 -18.29 -5.48 -22.23
C LEU A 458 -17.68 -4.33 -21.41
N SER A 459 -18.51 -3.55 -20.74
CA SER A 459 -18.10 -2.49 -19.83
C SER A 459 -17.18 -3.00 -18.72
N TRP A 460 -17.63 -4.06 -18.06
CA TRP A 460 -16.89 -4.67 -16.96
C TRP A 460 -15.57 -5.24 -17.46
N VAL A 461 -15.59 -6.00 -18.55
CA VAL A 461 -14.38 -6.57 -19.18
C VAL A 461 -13.40 -5.48 -19.58
N TYR A 462 -13.87 -4.40 -20.21
CA TYR A 462 -13.04 -3.27 -20.62
C TYR A 462 -12.31 -2.64 -19.42
N ASN A 463 -13.00 -2.47 -18.29
CA ASN A 463 -12.38 -1.93 -17.09
C ASN A 463 -11.29 -2.88 -16.54
N GLN A 464 -11.59 -4.19 -16.46
CA GLN A 464 -10.61 -5.20 -16.01
C GLN A 464 -9.35 -5.23 -16.89
N CYS A 465 -9.49 -5.06 -18.21
CA CYS A 465 -8.37 -4.96 -19.14
C CYS A 465 -7.51 -3.70 -18.91
N ARG A 466 -8.14 -2.57 -18.55
CA ARG A 466 -7.43 -1.30 -18.33
C ARG A 466 -6.68 -1.28 -16.99
N THR A 467 -7.26 -1.86 -15.95
CA THR A 467 -6.64 -1.88 -14.61
C THR A 467 -5.51 -2.89 -14.49
N ASN A 468 -5.37 -3.84 -15.42
CA ASN A 468 -4.34 -4.88 -15.32
C ASN A 468 -3.83 -5.39 -16.68
N PRO A 469 -2.80 -4.73 -17.26
CA PRO A 469 -2.28 -5.08 -18.59
C PRO A 469 -1.49 -6.40 -18.61
N SER A 470 -1.19 -7.01 -17.45
CA SER A 470 -0.30 -8.18 -17.34
C SER A 470 -0.90 -9.51 -17.82
N GLY A 471 -2.18 -9.56 -18.20
CA GLY A 471 -2.82 -10.77 -18.76
C GLY A 471 -3.09 -11.90 -17.75
N ILE A 472 -2.53 -11.83 -16.54
CA ILE A 472 -2.66 -12.84 -15.46
C ILE A 472 -4.14 -13.06 -15.05
N TYR A 473 -5.00 -12.05 -15.23
CA TYR A 473 -6.43 -12.12 -14.91
C TYR A 473 -7.34 -12.48 -16.08
N GLY A 474 -6.80 -12.78 -17.28
CA GLY A 474 -7.60 -13.29 -18.39
C GLY A 474 -8.39 -14.55 -18.00
N TYR A 475 -7.85 -15.36 -17.09
CA TYR A 475 -8.52 -16.53 -16.52
C TYR A 475 -9.65 -16.17 -15.56
N SER A 476 -9.48 -15.17 -14.70
CA SER A 476 -10.53 -14.75 -13.75
C SER A 476 -11.72 -14.09 -14.46
N VAL A 477 -11.46 -13.29 -15.50
CA VAL A 477 -12.53 -12.67 -16.30
C VAL A 477 -13.29 -13.74 -17.08
N ASN A 478 -12.59 -14.60 -17.83
CA ASN A 478 -13.23 -15.65 -18.62
C ASN A 478 -13.93 -16.70 -17.73
N GLY A 479 -13.30 -17.11 -16.63
CA GLY A 479 -13.87 -18.05 -15.66
C GLY A 479 -15.13 -17.50 -15.01
N ALA A 480 -15.16 -16.21 -14.65
CA ALA A 480 -16.37 -15.58 -14.12
C ALA A 480 -17.50 -15.49 -15.15
N LEU A 481 -17.19 -15.11 -16.40
CA LEU A 481 -18.19 -15.01 -17.47
C LEU A 481 -18.80 -16.37 -17.84
N MET A 482 -17.97 -17.41 -17.99
CA MET A 482 -18.43 -18.74 -18.38
C MET A 482 -19.34 -19.40 -17.33
N ASN A 483 -19.18 -19.03 -16.06
CA ASN A 483 -20.00 -19.49 -14.96
C ASN A 483 -21.21 -18.61 -14.66
N SER A 484 -21.37 -17.49 -15.38
CA SER A 484 -22.56 -16.65 -15.28
C SER A 484 -23.59 -17.11 -16.30
N PRO A 485 -24.76 -17.66 -15.89
CA PRO A 485 -25.82 -18.04 -16.82
C PRO A 485 -26.23 -16.90 -17.76
N PHE A 486 -26.17 -15.67 -17.24
CA PHE A 486 -26.48 -14.45 -17.96
C PHE A 486 -25.54 -14.11 -19.11
N PHE A 487 -24.25 -14.47 -19.01
CA PHE A 487 -23.33 -14.22 -20.12
C PHE A 487 -23.77 -15.00 -21.37
N LYS A 488 -24.22 -16.25 -21.18
CA LYS A 488 -24.71 -17.11 -22.27
C LYS A 488 -25.98 -16.53 -22.89
N ASP A 489 -26.91 -16.09 -22.05
CA ASP A 489 -28.17 -15.48 -22.51
C ASP A 489 -27.93 -14.13 -23.22
N ALA A 490 -27.03 -13.29 -22.71
CA ALA A 490 -26.76 -11.97 -23.26
C ALA A 490 -26.10 -12.01 -24.65
N PHE A 491 -25.25 -12.99 -24.91
CA PHE A 491 -24.53 -13.15 -26.18
C PHE A 491 -25.08 -14.26 -27.08
N SER A 492 -26.21 -14.86 -26.68
CA SER A 492 -26.80 -16.02 -27.38
C SER A 492 -25.77 -17.11 -27.67
N CYS A 493 -24.86 -17.35 -26.71
CA CYS A 493 -23.82 -18.35 -26.89
C CYS A 493 -24.48 -19.73 -26.95
N SER A 494 -24.29 -20.45 -28.07
CA SER A 494 -24.69 -21.85 -28.14
C SER A 494 -23.89 -22.62 -27.08
N SER A 495 -24.54 -23.55 -26.38
CA SER A 495 -23.87 -24.49 -25.49
C SER A 495 -22.95 -25.36 -26.35
N ALA A 496 -21.69 -24.97 -26.51
CA ALA A 496 -20.73 -25.70 -27.30
C ALA A 496 -20.49 -27.07 -26.66
N VAL A 497 -20.51 -28.13 -27.47
CA VAL A 497 -20.06 -29.47 -27.10
C VAL A 497 -18.65 -29.35 -26.53
N GLY A 498 -18.47 -29.72 -25.27
CA GLY A 498 -17.21 -29.55 -24.53
C GLY A 498 -17.18 -28.37 -23.54
N THR A 499 -18.30 -27.69 -23.27
CA THR A 499 -18.38 -26.76 -22.14
C THR A 499 -18.28 -27.54 -20.82
N PRO A 500 -17.37 -27.16 -19.90
CA PRO A 500 -17.38 -27.69 -18.54
C PRO A 500 -18.75 -27.52 -17.91
N PRO A 501 -19.22 -28.47 -17.08
CA PRO A 501 -20.41 -28.24 -16.27
C PRO A 501 -20.20 -26.97 -15.44
N PRO A 502 -21.22 -26.09 -15.30
CA PRO A 502 -21.07 -24.91 -14.47
C PRO A 502 -20.69 -25.34 -13.06
N CYS A 503 -19.68 -24.68 -12.48
CA CYS A 503 -19.30 -24.93 -11.08
C CYS A 503 -20.40 -24.50 -10.10
N PHE A 504 -21.40 -23.77 -10.60
CA PHE A 504 -22.65 -23.50 -9.92
C PHE A 504 -23.75 -24.47 -10.35
N LYS A 505 -24.32 -25.18 -9.39
CA LYS A 505 -25.70 -25.66 -9.45
C LYS A 505 -26.50 -24.83 -8.45
N ALA A 506 -27.37 -23.97 -8.95
CA ALA A 506 -28.27 -23.08 -8.20
C ALA A 506 -27.65 -21.78 -7.63
N PHE A 507 -27.96 -20.69 -8.32
CA PHE A 507 -28.35 -19.42 -7.71
C PHE A 507 -29.63 -18.92 -8.36
#